data_AF-A0A9Q4B5F7-F1
#
_entry.id   AF-A0A9Q4B5F7-F1
#
_cell.length_a   1.000
_cell.length_b   1.000
_cell.length_c   1.000
_cell.angle_alpha   90.00
_cell.angle_beta   90.00
_cell.angle_gamma   90.00
#
_symmetry.space_group_name_H-M   'P 1'
#
loop_
_entity.id
_entity.type
_entity.pdbx_description
1 polymer ?
#
loop_
_entity_poly.entity_id
_entity_poly.type
_entity_poly.pdbx_seq_one_letter_code
_entity_poly.pdbx_strand_id
1 'polypeptide(L)' 'MKLEKFERWKSRMADYEASGETIAQWCSKQEGITVYQFHYWRKKFKNERNHQVPYLDQPQ' A
#
# COMPACT_ATOMS: atom_id res chain seq x y z
N MET A 1 8.92 16.86 -2.57
CA MET A 1 7.56 16.58 -3.08
C MET A 1 7.20 15.09 -3.24
N LYS A 2 8.12 14.11 -3.34
CA LYS A 2 7.74 12.67 -3.38
C LYS A 2 7.34 12.08 -2.01
N LEU A 3 7.87 12.65 -0.92
CA LEU A 3 7.69 12.16 0.45
C LEU A 3 6.25 12.33 0.98
N GLU A 4 5.61 13.48 0.73
CA GLU A 4 4.26 13.76 1.24
C GLU A 4 3.22 12.76 0.73
N LYS A 5 3.34 12.36 -0.55
CA LYS A 5 2.45 11.36 -1.14
C LYS A 5 2.69 9.97 -0.54
N PHE A 6 3.95 9.63 -0.25
CA PHE A 6 4.31 8.35 0.33
C PHE A 6 3.78 8.23 1.77
N GLU A 7 4.03 9.23 2.62
CA GLU A 7 3.54 9.26 4.00
C GLU A 7 2.01 9.22 4.06
N ARG A 8 1.32 9.96 3.16
CA ARG A 8 -0.13 9.93 3.07
C ARG A 8 -0.66 8.53 2.72
N TRP A 9 0.01 7.83 1.81
CA TRP A 9 -0.36 6.46 1.46
C TRP A 9 0.01 5.44 2.54
N LYS A 10 1.07 5.68 3.32
CA LYS A 10 1.43 4.86 4.47
C LYS A 10 0.36 4.94 5.56
N SER A 11 -0.12 6.15 5.87
CA SER A 11 -1.24 6.34 6.80
C SER A 11 -2.53 5.66 6.32
N ARG A 12 -2.84 5.78 5.02
CA ARG A 12 -4.00 5.08 4.41
C ARG A 12 -3.91 3.56 4.49
N MET A 13 -2.73 2.98 4.35
CA MET A 13 -2.53 1.53 4.50
C MET A 13 -2.76 1.09 5.94
N ALA A 14 -2.26 1.85 6.92
CA ALA A 14 -2.51 1.57 8.33
C ALA A 14 -4.00 1.69 8.71
N ASP A 15 -4.69 2.70 8.19
CA ASP A 15 -6.14 2.86 8.35
C ASP A 15 -6.91 1.68 7.75
N TYR A 16 -6.53 1.25 6.54
CA TYR A 16 -7.08 0.04 5.92
C TYR A 16 -6.84 -1.22 6.76
N GLU A 17 -5.61 -1.43 7.27
CA GLU A 17 -5.29 -2.59 8.11
C GLU A 17 -6.08 -2.59 9.42
N ALA A 18 -6.27 -1.42 10.04
CA ALA A 18 -7.08 -1.27 11.25
C ALA A 18 -8.58 -1.46 10.99
N SER A 19 -9.07 -1.15 9.79
CA SER A 19 -10.49 -1.29 9.44
C SER A 19 -10.96 -2.74 9.38
N GLY A 20 -10.07 -3.69 9.06
CA GLY A 20 -10.43 -5.09 8.81
C GLY A 20 -11.32 -5.31 7.58
N GLU A 21 -11.50 -4.29 6.75
CA GLU A 21 -12.38 -4.33 5.59
C GLU A 21 -11.70 -4.93 4.35
N THR A 22 -12.51 -5.22 3.34
CA THR A 22 -11.98 -5.47 2.00
C THR A 22 -11.53 -4.16 1.34
N ILE A 23 -10.55 -4.22 0.43
CA ILE A 23 -10.02 -3.03 -0.26
C ILE A 23 -11.15 -2.26 -0.97
N ALA A 24 -12.11 -2.96 -1.57
CA ALA A 24 -13.23 -2.35 -2.27
C ALA A 24 -14.13 -1.56 -1.31
N GLN A 25 -14.49 -2.15 -0.17
CA GLN A 25 -15.30 -1.46 0.85
C GLN A 25 -14.58 -0.25 1.42
N TRP A 26 -13.29 -0.40 1.75
CA TRP A 26 -12.50 0.70 2.27
C TRP A 26 -12.41 1.84 1.24
N CYS A 27 -12.05 1.53 -0.02
CA CYS A 27 -11.95 2.56 -1.07
C CYS A 27 -13.28 3.27 -1.34
N SER A 28 -14.42 2.57 -1.29
CA SER A 28 -15.74 3.18 -1.47
C SER A 28 -16.09 4.22 -0.40
N LYS A 29 -15.44 4.19 0.77
CA LYS A 29 -15.61 5.19 1.84
C LYS A 29 -14.68 6.38 1.71
N GLN A 30 -13.68 6.31 0.83
CA GLN A 30 -12.63 7.31 0.73
C GLN A 30 -12.84 8.20 -0.49
N GLU A 31 -12.82 9.52 -0.29
CA GLU A 31 -12.95 10.45 -1.40
C GLU A 31 -11.67 10.50 -2.24
N GLY A 32 -11.84 10.31 -3.56
CA GLY A 32 -10.75 10.44 -4.54
C GLY A 32 -9.72 9.31 -4.50
N ILE A 33 -10.03 8.16 -3.87
CA ILE A 33 -9.18 6.97 -3.89
C ILE A 33 -9.87 5.86 -4.66
N THR A 34 -9.23 5.40 -5.73
CA THR A 34 -9.71 4.24 -6.48
C THR A 34 -9.02 2.95 -6.03
N VAL A 35 -9.72 1.82 -6.16
CA VAL A 35 -9.16 0.49 -5.91
C VAL A 35 -7.88 0.25 -6.72
N TYR A 36 -7.84 0.76 -7.96
CA TYR A 36 -6.65 0.68 -8.82
C TYR A 36 -5.45 1.42 -8.20
N GLN A 37 -5.65 2.66 -7.72
CA GLN A 37 -4.59 3.40 -7.04
C GLN A 37 -4.13 2.66 -5.78
N PHE A 38 -5.06 2.06 -5.03
CA PHE A 38 -4.72 1.29 -3.85
C PHE A 38 -3.81 0.10 -4.18
N HIS A 39 -4.16 -0.69 -5.19
CA HIS A 39 -3.31 -1.80 -5.64
C HIS A 39 -1.93 -1.33 -6.10
N TYR A 40 -1.85 -0.22 -6.83
CA TYR A 40 -0.58 0.37 -7.24
C TYR A 40 0.31 0.68 -6.04
N TRP A 41 -0.24 1.37 -5.03
CA TRP A 41 0.53 1.73 -3.84
C TRP A 41 0.90 0.53 -2.99
N ARG A 42 -0.01 -0.44 -2.82
CA ARG A 42 0.29 -1.69 -2.10
C ARG A 42 1.44 -2.46 -2.76
N LYS A 43 1.45 -2.56 -4.10
CA LYS A 43 2.55 -3.18 -4.84
C LYS A 43 3.84 -2.38 -4.68
N LYS A 44 3.75 -1.05 -4.73
CA LYS A 44 4.90 -0.17 -4.52
C LYS A 44 5.54 -0.36 -3.15
N PHE A 45 4.76 -0.36 -2.06
CA PHE A 45 5.28 -0.62 -0.72
C PHE A 45 5.90 -2.02 -0.59
N LYS A 46 5.31 -3.04 -1.21
CA LYS A 46 5.89 -4.39 -1.25
C LYS A 46 7.24 -4.42 -1.97
N ASN A 47 7.35 -3.73 -3.12
CA ASN A 47 8.57 -3.66 -3.90
C ASN A 47 9.66 -2.85 -3.19
N GLU A 48 9.32 -1.74 -2.53
CA GLU A 48 10.27 -0.96 -1.73
C GLU A 48 10.80 -1.78 -0.55
N ARG A 49 9.93 -2.56 0.12
CA ARG A 49 10.36 -3.50 1.16
C ARG A 49 11.33 -4.52 0.60
N ASN A 50 11.04 -5.11 -0.56
CA ASN A 50 11.92 -6.06 -1.23
C ASN A 50 13.22 -5.40 -1.75
N HIS A 51 13.24 -4.10 -2.04
CA HIS A 51 14.47 -3.40 -2.45
C HIS A 51 15.40 -3.10 -1.27
N GLN A 52 14.90 -3.15 -0.03
CA GLN A 52 15.71 -3.08 1.19
C GLN A 52 16.19 -4.45 1.69
N VAL A 53 15.62 -5.56 1.20
CA VAL A 53 16.15 -6.91 1.47
C VAL A 53 16.88 -7.40 0.22
N PRO A 54 18.22 -7.29 0.14
CA PRO A 54 18.95 -7.90 -0.96
C PRO A 54 18.82 -9.42 -0.80
N TYR A 55 18.12 -10.04 -1.74
CA TYR A 55 18.22 -11.45 -2.12
C TYR A 55 18.71 -12.41 -1.02
N LEU A 56 17.81 -12.85 -0.14
CA LEU A 56 17.99 -14.09 0.60
C LEU A 56 16.66 -14.82 0.65
N ASP A 57 16.70 -16.07 0.17
CA ASP A 57 15.70 -17.13 0.29
C ASP A 57 14.59 -17.22 -0.79
N GLN A 58 14.93 -17.87 -1.91
CA GLN A 58 13.97 -18.70 -2.65
C GLN A 58 14.61 -20.08 -2.89
N PRO A 59 14.04 -21.19 -2.37
CA PRO A 59 14.49 -22.52 -2.77
C PRO A 59 14.09 -22.79 -4.22
N GLN A 60 15.03 -23.40 -4.94
CA GLN A 60 15.03 -23.72 -6.37
C GLN A 60 14.04 -24.83 -6.74
#